data_AF-A0A2S3VWQ1-F1
#
_entry.id   AF-A0A2S3VWQ1-F1
#
_cell.length_a   1.000
_cell.length_b   1.000
_cell.length_c   1.000
_cell.angle_alpha   90.00
_cell.angle_beta   90.00
_cell.angle_gamma   90.00
#
_symmetry.space_group_name_H-M   'P 1'
#
loop_
_entity.id
_entity.type
_entity.pdbx_description
1 polymer ?
#
loop_
_entity_poly.entity_id
_entity_poly.type
_entity_poly.pdbx_seq_one_letter_code
_entity_poly.pdbx_strand_id
1 'polypeptide(L)'
;MPTKSFLPGLLLAFCAFASLCSVAGERRAPTQSNSASTTLIETASRQYENGQLDQAAATLERALHIQPNNPATLHYLGVLRLQQGQYQQAETLAARSNMRVGRNVELRNRNFQLIQAAQQAQISSTSPKAKEDLVAVKKGQDEEAEMVSVGQPDTGQHAGYFARAEAERVSDSPTADGPRPEGEMQMASVEPAPGYEEVGIPRGHLPPPGQCRIWFPDRPPGHQPPPGRCKKLRHRVPSGAYLVRG
;
A
#
# COMPACT_ATOMS: atom_id res chain seq x y z
N MET A 1 21.97 -52.63 79.31
CA MET A 1 22.82 -51.50 79.76
C MET A 1 24.22 -51.72 79.21
N PRO A 2 25.06 -50.71 78.90
CA PRO A 2 24.82 -49.31 78.55
C PRO A 2 25.50 -48.86 77.22
N THR A 3 24.89 -47.88 76.55
CA THR A 3 25.44 -46.66 75.92
C THR A 3 26.78 -46.69 75.12
N LYS A 4 26.78 -46.19 73.87
CA LYS A 4 27.02 -44.78 73.49
C LYS A 4 27.09 -44.60 71.97
N SER A 5 26.29 -43.65 71.49
CA SER A 5 26.27 -43.01 70.17
C SER A 5 27.64 -42.43 69.78
N PHE A 6 27.92 -42.23 68.49
CA PHE A 6 28.46 -40.95 67.96
C PHE A 6 28.57 -40.93 66.42
N LEU A 7 28.19 -39.78 65.87
CA LEU A 7 28.57 -39.14 64.60
C LEU A 7 27.72 -39.39 63.33
N PRO A 8 26.75 -38.49 63.06
CA PRO A 8 26.17 -38.27 61.74
C PRO A 8 27.11 -37.35 60.94
N GLY A 9 27.92 -37.91 60.05
CA GLY A 9 28.94 -37.13 59.35
C GLY A 9 29.33 -37.66 57.98
N LEU A 10 28.49 -38.51 57.36
CA LEU A 10 28.80 -39.11 56.06
C LEU A 10 27.61 -39.09 55.10
N LEU A 11 26.82 -38.00 55.11
CA LEU A 11 25.70 -37.79 54.19
C LEU A 11 25.71 -36.41 53.52
N LEU A 12 26.85 -35.72 53.50
CA LEU A 12 27.05 -34.46 52.76
C LEU A 12 28.33 -34.49 51.91
N ALA A 13 28.64 -35.64 51.30
CA ALA A 13 29.73 -35.76 50.32
C ALA A 13 29.30 -36.54 49.06
N PHE A 14 27.99 -36.55 48.76
CA PHE A 14 27.43 -37.12 47.52
C PHE A 14 26.57 -36.09 46.75
N CYS A 15 26.85 -34.79 46.92
CA CYS A 15 26.16 -33.69 46.22
C CYS A 15 27.08 -32.89 45.29
N ALA A 16 28.18 -33.45 44.81
CA ALA A 16 29.20 -32.70 44.09
C ALA A 16 29.65 -33.27 42.71
N PHE A 17 28.90 -34.16 42.05
CA PHE A 17 29.33 -34.67 40.72
C PHE A 17 28.23 -35.02 39.69
N ALA A 18 27.02 -34.46 39.79
CA ALA A 18 26.02 -34.55 38.71
C ALA A 18 25.63 -33.18 38.13
N SER A 19 26.52 -32.19 38.25
CA SER A 19 26.30 -30.83 37.75
C SER A 19 27.16 -30.52 36.53
N LEU A 20 27.16 -31.35 35.49
CA LEU A 20 27.61 -30.89 34.17
C LEU A 20 26.83 -31.61 33.07
N CYS A 21 26.39 -30.81 32.08
CA CYS A 21 25.63 -31.15 30.87
C CYS A 21 24.10 -30.98 30.92
N SER A 22 23.60 -29.88 31.49
CA SER A 22 22.52 -29.18 30.80
C SER A 22 23.12 -28.42 29.63
N VAL A 23 23.19 -29.06 28.45
CA VAL A 23 23.23 -28.31 27.19
C VAL A 23 21.92 -27.53 27.14
N ALA A 24 21.97 -26.27 27.53
CA ALA A 24 20.96 -25.30 27.20
C ALA A 24 20.96 -25.20 25.68
N GLY A 25 20.00 -25.87 25.03
CA GLY A 25 19.80 -25.75 23.59
C GLY A 25 19.63 -24.27 23.24
N GLU A 26 20.62 -23.71 22.55
CA GLU A 26 20.56 -22.36 22.03
C GLU A 26 19.28 -22.19 21.22
N ARG A 27 18.49 -21.17 21.57
CA ARG A 27 17.28 -20.77 20.86
C ARG A 27 17.65 -20.32 19.43
N ARG A 28 17.73 -21.26 18.48
CA ARG A 28 17.72 -21.01 17.03
C ARG A 28 16.37 -20.49 16.50
N ALA A 29 15.51 -19.99 17.39
CA ALA A 29 14.10 -19.73 17.17
C ALA A 29 13.75 -18.68 16.09
N PRO A 30 14.50 -17.56 15.88
CA PRO A 30 14.10 -16.55 14.91
C PRO A 30 14.47 -16.92 13.46
N THR A 31 15.69 -17.39 13.21
CA THR A 31 16.14 -17.69 11.84
C THR A 31 15.43 -18.91 11.25
N GLN A 32 15.17 -19.94 12.05
CA GLN A 32 14.46 -21.15 11.61
C GLN A 32 12.97 -20.91 11.38
N SER A 33 12.33 -20.07 12.21
CA SER A 33 10.92 -19.69 11.98
C SER A 33 10.77 -18.82 10.73
N ASN A 34 11.75 -17.96 10.44
CA ASN A 34 11.82 -17.18 9.19
C ASN A 34 11.88 -18.09 7.97
N SER A 35 12.79 -19.07 7.95
CA SER A 35 12.88 -20.02 6.83
C SER A 35 11.63 -20.90 6.69
N ALA A 36 11.03 -21.34 7.80
CA ALA A 36 9.81 -22.15 7.75
C ALA A 36 8.62 -21.36 7.19
N SER A 37 8.46 -20.09 7.60
CA SER A 37 7.40 -19.22 7.07
C SER A 37 7.58 -18.94 5.58
N THR A 38 8.81 -18.73 5.10
CA THR A 38 9.06 -18.48 3.67
C THR A 38 8.75 -19.70 2.82
N THR A 39 9.12 -20.91 3.24
CA THR A 39 8.81 -22.15 2.52
C THR A 39 7.29 -22.39 2.43
N LEU A 40 6.54 -22.07 3.49
CA LEU A 40 5.08 -22.18 3.46
C LEU A 40 4.46 -21.16 2.51
N ILE A 41 4.96 -19.92 2.46
CA ILE A 41 4.50 -18.91 1.50
C ILE A 41 4.74 -19.40 0.06
N GLU A 42 5.93 -19.89 -0.26
CA GLU A 42 6.25 -20.42 -1.60
C GLU A 42 5.36 -21.62 -1.98
N THR A 43 5.08 -22.49 -1.01
CA THR A 43 4.18 -23.63 -1.22
C THR A 43 2.76 -23.17 -1.51
N ALA A 44 2.26 -22.18 -0.76
CA ALA A 44 0.95 -21.59 -0.99
C ALA A 44 0.87 -20.88 -2.35
N SER A 45 1.94 -20.22 -2.80
CA SER A 45 2.00 -19.60 -4.13
C SER A 45 1.84 -20.64 -5.24
N ARG A 46 2.52 -21.80 -5.15
CA ARG A 46 2.33 -22.90 -6.11
C ARG A 46 0.91 -23.47 -6.07
N GLN A 47 0.34 -23.63 -4.88
CA GLN A 47 -1.05 -24.09 -4.73
C GLN A 47 -2.04 -23.11 -5.37
N TYR A 48 -1.82 -21.81 -5.18
CA TYR A 48 -2.60 -20.74 -5.81
C TYR A 48 -2.52 -20.80 -7.34
N GLU A 49 -1.31 -20.90 -7.90
CA GLU A 49 -1.10 -21.02 -9.35
C GLU A 49 -1.79 -22.25 -9.95
N ASN A 50 -1.89 -23.33 -9.18
CA ASN A 50 -2.60 -24.55 -9.54
C ASN A 50 -4.12 -24.49 -9.29
N GLY A 51 -4.66 -23.33 -8.87
CA GLY A 51 -6.08 -23.13 -8.56
C GLY A 51 -6.55 -23.78 -7.25
N GLN A 52 -5.64 -24.30 -6.43
CA GLN A 52 -5.93 -24.98 -5.15
C GLN A 52 -6.11 -23.95 -4.02
N LEU A 53 -7.12 -23.09 -4.14
CA LEU A 53 -7.31 -21.92 -3.25
C LEU A 53 -7.44 -22.30 -1.77
N ASP A 54 -8.20 -23.35 -1.47
CA ASP A 54 -8.42 -23.78 -0.08
C ASP A 54 -7.15 -24.37 0.55
N GLN A 55 -6.36 -25.10 -0.24
CA GLN A 55 -5.07 -25.62 0.23
C GLN A 55 -4.07 -24.48 0.45
N ALA A 56 -4.03 -23.51 -0.45
CA ALA A 56 -3.20 -22.32 -0.30
C ALA A 56 -3.55 -21.54 0.97
N ALA A 57 -4.85 -21.39 1.26
CA ALA A 57 -5.33 -20.72 2.47
C ALA A 57 -4.88 -21.45 3.74
N ALA A 58 -5.08 -22.78 3.79
CA ALA A 58 -4.64 -23.60 4.93
C ALA A 58 -3.11 -23.54 5.15
N THR A 59 -2.33 -23.54 4.06
CA THR A 59 -0.87 -23.40 4.13
C THR A 59 -0.44 -22.04 4.69
N LEU A 60 -1.10 -20.95 4.27
CA LEU A 60 -0.83 -19.60 4.78
C LEU A 60 -1.30 -19.40 6.23
N GLU A 61 -2.41 -20.01 6.62
CA GLU A 61 -2.87 -20.01 8.02
C GLU A 61 -1.85 -20.72 8.92
N ARG A 62 -1.27 -21.83 8.45
CA ARG A 62 -0.14 -22.47 9.13
C ARG A 62 1.09 -21.58 9.21
N ALA A 63 1.43 -20.86 8.14
CA ALA A 63 2.52 -19.88 8.17
C ALA A 63 2.26 -18.78 9.21
N LEU A 64 1.01 -18.33 9.32
CA LEU A 64 0.59 -17.32 10.29
C LEU A 64 0.64 -17.83 11.73
N HIS A 65 0.42 -19.12 11.97
CA HIS A 65 0.64 -19.73 13.29
C HIS A 65 2.11 -19.73 13.71
N ILE A 66 3.04 -19.88 12.77
CA ILE A 66 4.49 -19.79 13.04
C ILE A 66 4.90 -18.32 13.23
N GLN A 67 4.40 -17.43 12.38
CA GLN A 67 4.67 -15.99 12.44
C GLN A 67 3.40 -15.16 12.31
N PRO A 68 2.75 -14.80 13.43
CA PRO A 68 1.47 -14.09 13.42
C PRO A 68 1.49 -12.69 12.79
N ASN A 69 2.69 -12.12 12.66
CA ASN A 69 2.91 -10.75 12.21
C ASN A 69 3.81 -10.67 10.96
N ASN A 70 3.96 -11.76 10.22
CA ASN A 70 4.71 -11.72 8.96
C ASN A 70 3.91 -10.94 7.90
N PRO A 71 4.42 -9.79 7.39
CA PRO A 71 3.64 -8.95 6.49
C PRO A 71 3.38 -9.62 5.12
N ALA A 72 4.30 -10.47 4.64
CA ALA A 72 4.11 -11.19 3.38
C ALA A 72 3.00 -12.25 3.51
N THR A 73 2.98 -13.01 4.60
CA THR A 73 1.91 -14.00 4.86
C THR A 73 0.53 -13.32 4.92
N LEU A 74 0.44 -12.19 5.63
CA LEU A 74 -0.79 -11.40 5.71
C LEU A 74 -1.26 -10.90 4.32
N HIS A 75 -0.33 -10.46 3.48
CA HIS A 75 -0.62 -10.03 2.12
C HIS A 75 -1.20 -11.17 1.27
N TYR A 76 -0.50 -12.31 1.19
CA TYR A 76 -0.94 -13.45 0.39
C TYR A 76 -2.28 -14.03 0.85
N LEU A 77 -2.51 -14.08 2.18
CA LEU A 77 -3.82 -14.50 2.70
C LEU A 77 -4.91 -13.51 2.29
N GLY A 78 -4.61 -12.21 2.27
CA GLY A 78 -5.53 -11.19 1.77
C GLY A 78 -5.87 -11.37 0.29
N VAL A 79 -4.90 -11.71 -0.56
CA VAL A 79 -5.13 -12.02 -1.99
C VAL A 79 -6.09 -13.21 -2.15
N LEU A 80 -5.89 -14.28 -1.38
CA LEU A 80 -6.82 -15.42 -1.41
C LEU A 80 -8.24 -15.04 -0.98
N ARG A 81 -8.37 -14.25 0.09
CA ARG A 81 -9.68 -13.79 0.56
C ARG A 81 -10.37 -12.89 -0.46
N LEU A 82 -9.64 -12.08 -1.21
CA LEU A 82 -10.20 -11.30 -2.32
C LEU A 82 -10.80 -12.23 -3.38
N GLN A 83 -10.07 -13.26 -3.80
CA GLN A 83 -10.55 -14.21 -4.81
C GLN A 83 -11.75 -15.03 -4.32
N GLN A 84 -11.82 -15.31 -3.02
CA GLN A 84 -12.95 -16.00 -2.38
C GLN A 84 -14.17 -15.08 -2.15
N GLY A 85 -14.15 -13.82 -2.60
CA GLY A 85 -15.23 -12.85 -2.40
C GLY A 85 -15.32 -12.28 -0.98
N GLN A 86 -14.35 -12.58 -0.11
CA GLN A 86 -14.30 -12.13 1.28
C GLN A 86 -13.61 -10.77 1.38
N TYR A 87 -14.19 -9.76 0.70
CA TYR A 87 -13.58 -8.45 0.47
C TYR A 87 -13.15 -7.73 1.77
N GLN A 88 -14.01 -7.73 2.79
CA GLN A 88 -13.72 -7.08 4.07
C GLN A 88 -12.53 -7.72 4.80
N GLN A 89 -12.37 -9.05 4.69
CA GLN A 89 -11.22 -9.74 5.26
C GLN A 89 -9.95 -9.42 4.50
N ALA A 90 -10.00 -9.36 3.16
CA ALA A 90 -8.87 -9.01 2.31
C ALA A 90 -8.30 -7.62 2.66
N GLU A 91 -9.19 -6.63 2.80
CA GLU A 91 -8.81 -5.27 3.22
C GLU A 91 -8.15 -5.27 4.60
N THR A 92 -8.77 -5.94 5.58
CA THR A 92 -8.25 -6.01 6.96
C THR A 92 -6.87 -6.64 7.01
N LEU A 93 -6.63 -7.71 6.25
CA LEU A 93 -5.34 -8.40 6.18
C LEU A 93 -4.27 -7.54 5.53
N ALA A 94 -4.59 -6.85 4.43
CA ALA A 94 -3.67 -5.94 3.75
C ALA A 94 -3.31 -4.72 4.63
N ALA A 95 -4.28 -4.14 5.34
CA ALA A 95 -4.04 -3.07 6.31
C ALA A 95 -3.14 -3.54 7.47
N ARG A 96 -3.40 -4.74 8.01
CA ARG A 96 -2.55 -5.36 9.03
C ARG A 96 -1.13 -5.61 8.55
N SER A 97 -0.97 -6.02 7.29
CA SER A 97 0.33 -6.17 6.65
C SER A 97 1.06 -4.83 6.62
N ASN A 98 0.43 -3.76 6.11
CA ASN A 98 1.03 -2.42 6.03
C ASN A 98 1.55 -1.88 7.37
N MET A 99 0.88 -2.16 8.49
CA MET A 99 1.35 -1.78 9.83
C MET A 99 2.67 -2.47 10.24
N ARG A 100 3.03 -3.59 9.60
CA ARG A 100 4.20 -4.43 9.90
C ARG A 100 5.26 -4.36 8.81
N VAL A 101 4.94 -3.77 7.66
CA VAL A 101 5.91 -3.58 6.58
C VAL A 101 6.92 -2.51 7.00
N GLY A 102 8.20 -2.88 7.01
CA GLY A 102 9.31 -1.94 7.19
C GLY A 102 9.58 -1.12 5.92
N ARG A 103 10.82 -1.18 5.41
CA ARG A 103 11.25 -0.43 4.21
C ARG A 103 10.80 -1.05 2.88
N ASN A 104 9.99 -2.10 2.90
CA ASN A 104 9.53 -2.78 1.68
C ASN A 104 8.38 -1.98 1.01
N VAL A 105 8.77 -0.99 0.21
CA VAL A 105 7.93 -0.14 -0.65
C VAL A 105 7.02 -1.00 -1.53
N GLU A 106 7.58 -1.98 -2.22
CA GLU A 106 6.85 -2.87 -3.13
C GLU A 106 5.68 -3.59 -2.44
N LEU A 107 5.91 -4.16 -1.24
CA LEU A 107 4.86 -4.86 -0.51
C LEU A 107 3.74 -3.91 -0.04
N ARG A 108 4.07 -2.65 0.32
CA ARG A 108 3.06 -1.63 0.63
C ARG A 108 2.19 -1.31 -0.58
N ASN A 109 2.77 -1.31 -1.78
CA ASN A 109 2.07 -0.99 -3.02
C ASN A 109 1.09 -2.08 -3.41
N ARG A 110 1.54 -3.33 -3.32
CA ARG A 110 0.67 -4.50 -3.51
C ARG A 110 -0.47 -4.52 -2.50
N ASN A 111 -0.20 -4.18 -1.24
CA ASN A 111 -1.26 -4.07 -0.22
C ASN A 111 -2.25 -2.93 -0.54
N PHE A 112 -1.78 -1.77 -1.00
CA PHE A 112 -2.65 -0.67 -1.40
C PHE A 112 -3.59 -1.08 -2.56
N GLN A 113 -3.03 -1.73 -3.58
CA GLN A 113 -3.81 -2.27 -4.72
C GLN A 113 -4.85 -3.30 -4.25
N LEU A 114 -4.45 -4.20 -3.33
CA LEU A 114 -5.35 -5.19 -2.75
C LEU A 114 -6.52 -4.56 -1.99
N ILE A 115 -6.26 -3.53 -1.19
CA ILE A 115 -7.31 -2.78 -0.46
C ILE A 115 -8.28 -2.13 -1.45
N GLN A 116 -7.77 -1.45 -2.47
CA GLN A 116 -8.60 -0.81 -3.49
C GLN A 116 -9.46 -1.83 -4.25
N ALA A 117 -8.86 -2.96 -4.65
CA ALA A 117 -9.57 -4.03 -5.33
C ALA A 117 -10.69 -4.60 -4.46
N ALA A 118 -10.43 -4.83 -3.16
CA ALA A 118 -11.43 -5.31 -2.22
C ALA A 118 -12.61 -4.33 -2.08
N GLN A 119 -12.33 -3.04 -1.91
CA GLN A 119 -13.36 -2.00 -1.78
C GLN A 119 -14.21 -1.90 -3.05
N GLN A 120 -13.59 -1.88 -4.22
CA GLN A 120 -14.30 -1.82 -5.50
C GLN A 120 -15.18 -3.05 -5.71
N ALA A 121 -14.66 -4.24 -5.40
CA ALA A 121 -15.41 -5.48 -5.50
C ALA A 121 -16.61 -5.48 -4.52
N GLN A 122 -16.42 -4.97 -3.30
CA GLN A 122 -17.50 -4.83 -2.32
C GLN A 122 -18.60 -3.89 -2.84
N ILE A 123 -18.26 -2.71 -3.36
CA ILE A 123 -19.23 -1.76 -3.95
C ILE A 123 -19.97 -2.39 -5.13
N SER A 124 -19.25 -3.15 -5.98
CA SER A 124 -19.85 -3.84 -7.12
C SER A 124 -20.77 -5.00 -6.71
N SER A 125 -20.53 -5.61 -5.55
CA SER A 125 -21.38 -6.67 -4.98
C SER A 125 -22.60 -6.14 -4.23
N THR A 126 -22.57 -4.89 -3.74
CA THR A 126 -23.71 -4.23 -3.08
C THR A 126 -24.57 -3.41 -4.05
N SER A 127 -23.97 -2.89 -5.13
CA SER A 127 -24.68 -2.18 -6.22
C SER A 127 -25.77 -2.95 -6.97
N PRO A 128 -25.82 -4.30 -7.04
CA PRO A 128 -26.93 -5.01 -7.64
C PRO A 128 -28.25 -4.73 -6.89
N LYS A 129 -28.21 -4.66 -5.56
CA LYS A 129 -29.35 -4.25 -4.71
C LYS A 129 -29.70 -2.76 -4.84
N ALA A 130 -28.70 -1.89 -4.97
CA ALA A 130 -28.95 -0.45 -5.11
C ALA A 130 -29.66 -0.11 -6.43
N LYS A 131 -29.46 -0.91 -7.50
CA LYS A 131 -30.23 -0.77 -8.75
C LYS A 131 -31.67 -1.25 -8.60
N GLU A 132 -31.95 -2.28 -7.80
CA GLU A 132 -33.31 -2.71 -7.49
C GLU A 132 -34.06 -1.69 -6.62
N ASP A 133 -33.39 -1.09 -5.63
CA ASP A 133 -33.99 -0.02 -4.80
C ASP A 133 -34.26 1.26 -5.61
N LEU A 134 -33.37 1.62 -6.56
CA LEU A 134 -33.60 2.73 -7.49
C LEU A 134 -34.72 2.44 -8.51
N VAL A 135 -34.93 1.19 -8.91
CA VAL A 135 -36.04 0.77 -9.78
C VAL A 135 -37.36 0.70 -9.01
N ALA A 136 -37.34 0.30 -7.74
CA ALA A 136 -38.53 0.29 -6.87
C ALA A 136 -39.00 1.71 -6.52
N VAL A 137 -38.08 2.65 -6.28
CA VAL A 137 -38.42 4.06 -6.03
C VAL A 137 -38.96 4.75 -7.30
N LYS A 138 -38.44 4.40 -8.49
CA LYS A 138 -38.94 4.95 -9.76
C LYS A 138 -40.37 4.50 -10.08
N LYS A 139 -40.74 3.25 -9.73
CA LYS A 139 -42.08 2.69 -9.97
C LYS A 139 -43.18 3.31 -9.07
N GLY A 140 -42.82 4.02 -8.01
CA GLY A 140 -43.78 4.73 -7.14
C GLY A 140 -43.99 6.20 -7.50
N GLN A 141 -43.27 6.77 -8.47
CA GLN A 141 -43.31 8.21 -8.79
C GLN A 141 -44.00 8.53 -10.13
N ASP A 142 -44.41 7.51 -10.88
CA ASP A 142 -45.05 7.69 -12.21
C ASP A 142 -46.60 7.75 -12.14
N GLU A 143 -47.21 7.75 -10.94
CA GLU A 143 -48.67 7.86 -10.76
C GLU A 143 -49.18 9.24 -10.27
N GLU A 144 -48.31 10.20 -9.95
CA GLU A 144 -48.70 11.53 -9.41
C GLU A 144 -48.27 12.72 -10.29
N ALA A 145 -48.30 12.60 -11.61
CA ALA A 145 -48.02 13.73 -12.51
C ALA A 145 -49.07 13.88 -13.63
N GLU A 146 -50.34 13.98 -13.24
CA GLU A 146 -51.37 14.60 -14.07
C GLU A 146 -52.23 15.54 -13.23
N MET A 147 -51.74 16.75 -12.91
CA MET A 147 -52.59 17.95 -12.92
C MET A 147 -51.81 19.26 -12.68
N VAL A 148 -52.29 20.29 -13.38
CA VAL A 148 -52.05 21.73 -13.23
C VAL A 148 -50.99 22.35 -14.13
N SER A 149 -51.52 22.98 -15.18
CA SER A 149 -50.89 23.94 -16.06
C SER A 149 -51.23 25.38 -15.66
N VAL A 150 -50.39 26.30 -16.19
CA VAL A 150 -50.63 27.72 -16.53
C VAL A 150 -50.25 28.80 -15.50
N GLY A 151 -49.30 29.66 -15.90
CA GLY A 151 -49.17 31.05 -15.43
C GLY A 151 -47.76 31.65 -15.50
N GLN A 152 -47.40 32.28 -16.63
CA GLN A 152 -46.37 33.36 -16.76
C GLN A 152 -47.12 34.68 -17.09
N PRO A 153 -46.51 35.90 -17.09
CA PRO A 153 -45.10 36.34 -16.99
C PRO A 153 -44.89 37.43 -15.88
N ASP A 154 -43.79 38.15 -15.63
CA ASP A 154 -42.89 38.89 -16.53
C ASP A 154 -41.67 39.55 -15.83
N THR A 155 -40.62 39.80 -16.62
CA THR A 155 -39.54 40.82 -16.54
C THR A 155 -38.49 40.90 -15.41
N GLY A 156 -37.21 40.98 -15.83
CA GLY A 156 -36.20 41.79 -15.14
C GLY A 156 -34.72 41.37 -15.25
N GLN A 157 -34.09 41.61 -16.42
CA GLN A 157 -32.71 42.15 -16.62
C GLN A 157 -31.49 41.44 -15.95
N HIS A 158 -30.30 41.30 -16.55
CA HIS A 158 -29.69 41.80 -17.77
C HIS A 158 -28.38 41.00 -18.03
N ALA A 159 -28.13 40.72 -19.32
CA ALA A 159 -26.85 40.75 -20.07
C ALA A 159 -25.61 39.99 -19.55
N GLY A 160 -24.81 39.31 -20.37
CA GLY A 160 -24.75 39.16 -21.83
C GLY A 160 -23.73 38.06 -22.16
N TYR A 161 -24.10 37.10 -23.02
CA TYR A 161 -23.68 36.98 -24.43
C TYR A 161 -22.15 36.84 -24.62
N PHE A 162 -21.66 35.62 -24.83
CA PHE A 162 -21.54 34.92 -26.13
C PHE A 162 -20.75 35.72 -27.18
N ALA A 163 -19.62 35.18 -27.65
CA ALA A 163 -19.62 34.44 -28.91
C ALA A 163 -18.23 33.91 -29.28
N ARG A 164 -18.30 32.73 -29.86
CA ARG A 164 -17.31 31.95 -30.63
C ARG A 164 -16.83 32.70 -31.87
N ALA A 165 -15.58 32.48 -32.29
CA ALA A 165 -15.22 32.44 -33.71
C ALA A 165 -13.94 31.62 -33.92
N GLU A 166 -13.93 30.88 -35.03
CA GLU A 166 -12.90 29.97 -35.54
C GLU A 166 -11.84 30.71 -36.39
N ALA A 167 -10.78 29.96 -36.72
CA ALA A 167 -10.11 29.90 -38.04
C ALA A 167 -8.59 30.26 -38.09
N GLU A 168 -7.86 29.26 -38.60
CA GLU A 168 -6.78 29.31 -39.60
C GLU A 168 -5.35 29.83 -39.32
N ARG A 169 -4.41 28.88 -39.53
CA ARG A 169 -3.24 28.86 -40.44
C ARG A 169 -2.03 29.81 -40.28
N VAL A 170 -0.86 29.12 -40.26
CA VAL A 170 0.38 29.35 -41.05
C VAL A 170 1.51 30.21 -40.44
N SER A 171 2.69 29.55 -40.43
CA SER A 171 4.10 29.98 -40.52
C SER A 171 4.56 31.31 -39.90
N ASP A 172 5.64 31.28 -39.10
CA ASP A 172 6.99 31.46 -39.64
C ASP A 172 8.08 31.10 -38.61
N SER A 173 9.26 30.70 -39.11
CA SER A 173 10.49 30.54 -38.32
C SER A 173 11.17 31.90 -38.13
N PRO A 174 12.16 32.00 -37.23
CA PRO A 174 13.49 32.34 -37.74
C PRO A 174 14.63 31.53 -37.12
N THR A 175 15.56 31.21 -38.01
CA THR A 175 16.94 30.76 -37.81
C THR A 175 17.83 31.82 -37.15
N ALA A 176 18.79 31.38 -36.33
CA ALA A 176 20.16 31.92 -36.31
C ALA A 176 21.14 31.00 -35.54
N ASP A 177 22.24 30.66 -36.22
CA ASP A 177 23.55 30.16 -35.73
C ASP A 177 24.04 30.86 -34.45
N GLY A 178 24.90 30.32 -33.56
CA GLY A 178 25.91 29.26 -33.50
C GLY A 178 26.80 29.57 -32.26
N PRO A 179 28.06 29.12 -32.10
CA PRO A 179 28.65 27.79 -32.15
C PRO A 179 28.99 27.23 -30.74
N ARG A 180 29.23 25.92 -30.68
CA ARG A 180 29.79 25.17 -29.53
C ARG A 180 31.33 25.30 -29.52
N PRO A 181 31.97 25.45 -28.35
CA PRO A 181 33.32 24.94 -28.15
C PRO A 181 33.28 23.74 -27.20
N GLU A 182 33.95 22.68 -27.62
CA GLU A 182 34.31 21.54 -26.80
C GLU A 182 35.48 21.95 -25.89
N GLY A 183 35.34 21.67 -24.61
CA GLY A 183 36.39 21.81 -23.61
C GLY A 183 36.23 20.68 -22.61
N GLU A 184 37.00 19.62 -22.82
CA GLU A 184 37.18 18.54 -21.85
C GLU A 184 37.79 19.07 -20.56
N MET A 185 37.23 18.68 -19.41
CA MET A 185 38.04 18.29 -18.26
C MET A 185 37.18 17.48 -17.28
N GLN A 186 37.59 16.23 -17.11
CA GLN A 186 37.12 15.35 -16.05
C GLN A 186 37.53 15.93 -14.69
N MET A 187 36.57 16.11 -13.79
CA MET A 187 36.83 16.24 -12.37
C MET A 187 35.85 15.36 -11.60
N ALA A 188 36.44 14.36 -10.94
CA ALA A 188 35.95 13.56 -9.82
C ALA A 188 34.43 13.51 -9.61
N SER A 189 33.85 12.34 -9.89
CA SER A 189 32.51 11.94 -9.44
C SER A 189 32.44 11.96 -7.91
N VAL A 190 32.12 13.11 -7.33
CA VAL A 190 31.36 13.16 -6.09
C VAL A 190 29.95 12.81 -6.52
N GLU A 191 29.46 11.64 -6.12
CA GLU A 191 28.09 11.22 -6.41
C GLU A 191 27.13 12.34 -5.96
N PRO A 192 26.38 12.96 -6.90
CA PRO A 192 25.30 13.84 -6.51
C PRO A 192 24.28 12.99 -5.74
N ALA A 193 23.84 13.48 -4.58
CA ALA A 193 22.67 12.93 -3.91
C ALA A 193 21.55 12.70 -4.95
N PRO A 194 20.86 11.55 -4.91
CA PRO A 194 20.10 11.06 -6.05
C PRO A 194 19.10 12.11 -6.52
N GLY A 195 19.30 12.52 -7.78
CA GLY A 195 18.40 13.39 -8.51
C GLY A 195 17.05 12.72 -8.73
N TYR A 196 16.08 13.55 -9.10
CA TYR A 196 14.68 13.26 -9.46
C TYR A 196 14.42 12.05 -10.38
N GLU A 197 15.45 11.41 -10.93
CA GLU A 197 15.38 10.21 -11.77
C GLU A 197 15.13 8.93 -10.97
N GLU A 198 15.57 8.84 -9.71
CA GLU A 198 15.36 7.62 -8.90
C GLU A 198 13.88 7.45 -8.46
N VAL A 199 13.13 8.56 -8.47
CA VAL A 199 11.69 8.58 -8.21
C VAL A 199 10.99 8.74 -9.55
N GLY A 200 10.70 7.63 -10.23
CA GLY A 200 10.07 7.61 -11.57
C GLY A 200 8.70 8.30 -11.61
N ILE A 201 8.68 9.62 -11.68
CA ILE A 201 7.48 10.47 -11.75
C ILE A 201 7.09 10.64 -13.22
N PRO A 202 5.91 10.16 -13.65
CA PRO A 202 5.48 10.31 -15.04
C PRO A 202 5.36 11.80 -15.45
N ARG A 203 5.69 12.09 -16.71
CA ARG A 203 5.46 13.41 -17.30
C ARG A 203 3.98 13.80 -17.16
N GLY A 204 3.70 15.04 -16.76
CA GLY A 204 2.36 15.53 -16.43
C GLY A 204 1.97 15.45 -14.95
N HIS A 205 2.74 14.72 -14.12
CA HIS A 205 2.50 14.65 -12.66
C HIS A 205 3.47 15.50 -11.83
N LEU A 206 4.40 16.20 -12.48
CA LEU A 206 5.28 17.19 -11.85
C LEU A 206 4.46 18.41 -11.37
N PRO A 207 4.80 18.99 -10.21
CA PRO A 207 4.23 20.26 -9.79
C PRO A 207 4.52 21.38 -10.80
N PRO A 208 3.66 22.42 -10.88
CA PRO A 208 3.94 23.58 -11.71
C PRO A 208 5.11 24.41 -11.16
N PRO A 209 5.75 25.26 -12.00
CA PRO A 209 6.88 26.09 -11.60
C PRO A 209 6.64 26.87 -10.31
N GLY A 210 7.59 26.77 -9.38
CA GLY A 210 7.53 27.47 -8.08
C GLY A 210 6.63 26.83 -7.03
N GLN A 211 5.99 25.69 -7.35
CA GLN A 211 5.29 24.85 -6.37
C GLN A 211 6.11 23.59 -6.05
N CYS A 212 5.78 22.99 -4.91
CA CYS A 212 6.31 21.69 -4.54
C CYS A 212 5.16 20.70 -4.39
N ARG A 213 5.45 19.41 -4.55
CA ARG A 213 4.52 18.31 -4.32
C ARG A 213 5.21 17.25 -3.48
N ILE A 214 4.51 16.73 -2.47
CA ILE A 214 4.98 15.53 -1.78
C ILE A 214 4.59 14.33 -2.64
N TRP A 215 5.56 13.57 -3.09
CA TRP A 215 5.39 12.38 -3.90
C TRP A 215 5.59 11.12 -3.05
N PHE A 216 4.60 10.24 -3.07
CA PHE A 216 4.70 8.92 -2.46
C PHE A 216 4.93 7.92 -3.58
N PRO A 217 6.11 7.27 -3.70
CA PRO A 217 6.32 6.24 -4.72
C PRO A 217 5.25 5.15 -4.66
N ASP A 218 4.68 4.98 -3.47
CA ASP A 218 3.70 3.97 -3.13
C ASP A 218 2.25 4.28 -3.55
N ARG A 219 2.00 5.43 -4.17
CA ARG A 219 0.66 5.84 -4.60
C ARG A 219 0.59 5.96 -6.12
N PRO A 220 -0.53 5.54 -6.73
CA PRO A 220 -0.73 5.78 -8.16
C PRO A 220 -0.77 7.29 -8.46
N PRO A 221 -0.33 7.74 -9.64
CA PRO A 221 -0.15 9.17 -9.95
C PRO A 221 -1.39 10.05 -9.72
N GLY A 222 -2.59 9.51 -9.91
CA GLY A 222 -3.87 10.21 -9.66
C GLY A 222 -4.27 10.35 -8.19
N HIS A 223 -3.66 9.60 -7.27
CA HIS A 223 -3.95 9.62 -5.82
C HIS A 223 -2.87 10.35 -5.00
N GLN A 224 -2.00 11.06 -5.70
CA GLN A 224 -0.96 11.88 -5.11
C GLN A 224 -1.55 13.19 -4.60
N PRO A 225 -1.12 13.71 -3.45
CA PRO A 225 -1.64 14.97 -2.91
C PRO A 225 -1.40 16.11 -3.90
N PRO A 226 -2.23 17.17 -3.87
CA PRO A 226 -2.05 18.31 -4.75
C PRO A 226 -0.73 19.03 -4.47
N PRO A 227 -0.18 19.75 -5.47
CA PRO A 227 0.96 20.62 -5.25
C PRO A 227 0.59 21.79 -4.33
N GLY A 228 1.60 22.40 -3.72
CA GLY A 228 1.43 23.51 -2.80
C GLY A 228 2.71 24.27 -2.54
N ARG A 229 2.66 25.19 -1.57
CA ARG A 229 3.81 26.06 -1.26
C ARG A 229 4.98 25.25 -0.70
N CYS A 230 6.13 25.33 -1.35
CA CYS A 230 7.37 24.66 -0.93
C CYS A 230 7.75 24.87 0.54
N LYS A 231 7.62 26.12 1.01
CA LYS A 231 7.90 26.47 2.42
C LYS A 231 7.03 25.71 3.42
N LYS A 232 5.79 25.37 3.06
CA LYS A 232 4.88 24.59 3.93
C LYS A 232 5.18 23.10 3.83
N LEU A 233 5.42 22.60 2.63
CA LEU A 233 5.58 21.16 2.39
C LEU A 233 6.93 20.61 2.86
N ARG A 234 8.00 21.41 2.81
CA ARG A 234 9.35 20.97 3.24
C ARG A 234 9.42 20.49 4.69
N HIS A 235 8.55 21.00 5.57
CA HIS A 235 8.51 20.61 6.99
C HIS A 235 7.50 19.48 7.27
N ARG A 236 6.84 18.94 6.24
CA ARG A 236 5.74 17.97 6.36
C ARG A 236 5.97 16.71 5.52
N VAL A 237 7.17 16.51 5.00
CA VAL A 237 7.52 15.33 4.19
C VAL A 237 7.62 14.12 5.12
N PRO A 238 6.71 13.13 5.03
CA PRO A 238 6.80 11.93 5.85
C PRO A 238 7.95 11.03 5.39
N SER A 239 8.41 10.12 6.26
CA SER A 239 9.42 9.13 5.90
C SER A 239 8.96 8.28 4.71
N GLY A 240 9.83 8.12 3.71
CA GLY A 240 9.54 7.38 2.48
C GLY A 240 8.78 8.17 1.40
N ALA A 241 8.52 9.46 1.63
CA ALA A 241 8.01 10.37 0.61
C ALA A 241 9.11 11.35 0.15
N TYR A 242 8.93 11.91 -1.05
CA TYR A 242 9.88 12.82 -1.68
C TYR A 242 9.25 14.19 -1.87
N LEU A 243 10.02 15.25 -1.64
CA LEU A 243 9.59 16.60 -2.00
C LEU A 243 10.05 16.91 -3.43
N VAL A 244 9.10 16.89 -4.34
CA VAL A 244 9.31 17.22 -5.75
C VAL A 244 9.12 18.72 -5.92
N ARG A 245 10.00 19.37 -6.68
CA ARG A 245 9.93 20.79 -7.01
C ARG A 245 9.62 20.96 -8.49
N GLY A 246 8.82 21.98 -8.81
CA GLY A 246 8.45 22.36 -10.16
C GLY A 246 9.20 23.59 -10.63
#